data_AF-A0A372Z2C7-F1
#
_entry.id   AF-A0A372Z2C7-F1
#
_cell.length_a   1.000
_cell.length_b   1.000
_cell.length_c   1.000
_cell.angle_alpha   90.00
_cell.angle_beta   90.00
_cell.angle_gamma   90.00
#
_symmetry.space_group_name_H-M   'P 1'
#
loop_
_entity.id
_entity.type
_entity.pdbx_description
1 polymer ?
#
loop_
_entity_poly.entity_id
_entity_poly.type
_entity_poly.pdbx_seq_one_letter_code
_entity_poly.pdbx_strand_id
1 'polypeptide(L)'
;MNRSMKKNLFFGLMALAGLFTSCSQDDTDASPTADSNQVSMSIGMPADFVKTRASAPATFPAGHTLRCILEVWTKDGSTRRVRQEQLVTAGAANITFSFELADQGDYKAVLWADYIVSGATASGDHYPDKYYKTDNADGLKKVTIITAAYTYADQLREAFAAVVPFTKGATAKNDLTATLVRPLTKVTIAEKNTEMIGKCKDMTATYTVPSEFNAFSEEVSPTATYDATYITTSMDGTDITINGNNCKILFSDYVFTTADATLGGIKLTFTGTGSITMNDRDIPANIPLKRNNWVRAAGNLITVGNDPAVTLSVDMTTDWVSQDVTDISDIVKVGDFYYADGTWSTALDANKTCIGIVFQTDPSRIGDKEKQVLAAKGVATPHGLVMSLKTVTKSLMSWGEDHDFSELTKCTDKVACNADINGLLNYTTVIDYAAANNKELENFYPAFKAVKDYVVQAPEKTTGWYLPSIGQWYDFTANLGGLPSWDDAINEGNDLTPNLYRWSNQTELVSKINAYFEPLGTGNYDAIPNGSYQKFFSSSTYSDSGIWTWFVGKQANVVQCWHNVRYNSDSAVRPILAF
;
A
#
# COMPACT_ATOMS: atom_id res chain seq x y z
N MET A 1 5.98 25.29 71.99
CA MET A 1 7.10 24.33 71.86
C MET A 1 7.47 24.26 70.38
N ASN A 2 8.69 24.71 70.04
CA ASN A 2 9.50 24.43 68.84
C ASN A 2 8.87 24.53 67.43
N ARG A 3 9.26 25.55 66.64
CA ARG A 3 10.41 25.62 65.69
C ARG A 3 10.01 25.11 64.28
N SER A 4 9.96 25.96 63.24
CA SER A 4 11.11 26.42 62.41
C SER A 4 11.79 25.24 61.70
N MET A 5 11.91 25.12 60.38
CA MET A 5 12.58 26.00 59.39
C MET A 5 12.30 25.38 57.99
N LYS A 6 11.93 26.14 56.95
CA LYS A 6 12.79 26.81 55.93
C LYS A 6 13.81 25.92 55.18
N LYS A 7 13.75 26.00 53.84
CA LYS A 7 14.82 26.35 52.86
C LYS A 7 14.24 26.15 51.45
N ASN A 8 13.83 27.18 50.69
CA ASN A 8 14.64 28.12 49.90
C ASN A 8 15.95 27.54 49.35
N LEU A 9 16.06 27.41 48.02
CA LEU A 9 17.24 27.90 47.30
C LEU A 9 16.91 28.24 45.83
N PHE A 10 16.95 29.55 45.56
CA PHE A 10 17.15 30.17 44.24
C PHE A 10 18.56 29.85 43.73
N PHE A 11 18.74 29.69 42.42
CA PHE A 11 19.86 30.30 41.67
C PHE A 11 19.47 30.37 40.18
N GLY A 12 19.49 31.58 39.61
CA GLY A 12 19.40 31.77 38.17
C GLY A 12 20.78 31.73 37.50
N LEU A 13 20.80 31.60 36.18
CA LEU A 13 21.82 32.21 35.31
C LEU A 13 21.34 32.18 33.84
N MET A 14 21.40 33.34 33.18
CA MET A 14 21.38 33.46 31.72
C MET A 14 22.55 32.69 31.10
N ALA A 15 22.31 31.97 30.00
CA ALA A 15 23.28 31.80 28.92
C ALA A 15 22.59 31.46 27.60
N LEU A 16 23.00 32.22 26.58
CA LEU A 16 22.60 32.28 25.19
C LEU A 16 23.17 31.10 24.37
N ALA A 17 22.41 30.54 23.42
CA ALA A 17 22.84 30.16 22.04
C ALA A 17 21.79 29.26 21.38
N GLY A 18 21.49 29.55 20.11
CA GLY A 18 20.22 29.18 19.49
C GLY A 18 20.19 27.83 18.78
N LEU A 19 18.96 27.40 18.51
CA LEU A 19 18.58 26.55 17.39
C LEU A 19 17.23 27.08 16.92
N PHE A 20 17.22 27.72 15.74
CA PHE A 20 16.02 28.17 15.07
C PHE A 20 15.18 26.94 14.71
N THR A 21 13.98 26.86 15.29
CA THR A 21 12.88 26.07 14.73
C THR A 21 12.11 27.03 13.83
N SER A 22 12.28 26.92 12.51
CA SER A 22 11.52 27.76 11.57
C SER A 22 10.10 27.23 11.43
N CYS A 23 9.23 27.61 12.36
CA CYS A 23 7.83 27.85 12.02
C CYS A 23 7.76 29.29 11.52
N SER A 24 7.45 29.51 10.25
CA SER A 24 7.13 30.85 9.76
C SER A 24 5.68 30.87 9.29
N GLN A 25 4.82 31.22 10.24
CA GLN A 25 3.63 32.01 9.96
C GLN A 25 3.66 33.14 10.99
N ASP A 26 4.12 34.31 10.55
CA ASP A 26 3.81 35.58 11.19
C ASP A 26 3.69 36.61 10.06
N ASP A 27 2.44 36.95 9.74
CA ASP A 27 2.08 38.13 8.95
C ASP A 27 2.37 39.36 9.80
N THR A 28 3.42 40.10 9.47
CA THR A 28 3.54 41.52 9.85
C THR A 28 4.01 42.33 8.64
N ASP A 29 3.13 43.22 8.20
CA ASP A 29 3.39 44.27 7.22
C ASP A 29 4.56 45.16 7.70
N ALA A 30 5.75 44.91 7.17
CA ALA A 30 6.87 45.85 7.22
C ALA A 30 7.40 46.05 5.80
N SER A 31 7.40 47.30 5.33
CA SER A 31 7.98 47.66 4.03
C SER A 31 9.45 47.21 3.97
N PRO A 32 9.90 46.61 2.85
CA PRO A 32 11.22 46.01 2.76
C PRO A 32 12.30 47.08 2.90
N THR A 33 13.17 46.91 3.91
CA THR A 33 14.42 47.66 4.02
C THR A 33 15.26 47.43 2.76
N ALA A 34 15.93 48.49 2.31
CA ALA A 34 16.66 48.57 1.04
C ALA A 34 17.88 47.63 0.91
N ASP A 35 18.25 46.92 1.98
CA ASP A 35 19.39 45.99 2.05
C ASP A 35 18.91 44.62 2.57
N SER A 36 18.20 43.87 1.73
CA SER A 36 17.81 42.50 2.07
C SER A 36 18.43 41.50 1.10
N ASN A 37 19.27 40.63 1.65
CA ASN A 37 19.85 39.48 0.96
C ASN A 37 18.79 38.39 0.68
N GLN A 38 17.55 38.59 1.12
CA GLN A 38 16.48 37.61 1.02
C GLN A 38 16.09 37.33 -0.44
N VAL A 39 15.91 36.05 -0.72
CA VAL A 39 15.30 35.53 -1.92
C VAL A 39 14.21 34.54 -1.52
N SER A 40 13.02 34.68 -2.09
CA SER A 40 11.95 33.69 -1.95
C SER A 40 11.50 33.20 -3.31
N MET A 41 11.15 31.91 -3.35
CA MET A 41 10.75 31.21 -4.56
C MET A 41 9.54 30.31 -4.27
N SER A 42 8.49 30.46 -5.07
CA SER A 42 7.33 29.56 -5.03
C SER A 42 7.46 28.50 -6.12
N ILE A 43 7.15 27.25 -5.81
CA ILE A 43 7.15 26.16 -6.78
C ILE A 43 5.73 25.60 -6.94
N GLY A 44 5.37 25.30 -8.19
CA GLY A 44 4.13 24.66 -8.58
C GLY A 44 4.37 23.26 -9.13
N MET A 45 3.42 22.36 -8.87
CA MET A 45 3.41 21.01 -9.42
C MET A 45 2.66 20.95 -10.76
N PRO A 46 2.93 19.95 -11.62
CA PRO A 46 2.18 19.75 -12.85
C PRO A 46 0.66 19.63 -12.61
N ALA A 47 -0.16 20.17 -13.53
CA ALA A 47 -1.61 20.20 -13.37
C ALA A 47 -2.27 18.80 -13.42
N ASP A 48 -1.61 17.84 -14.04
CA ASP A 48 -2.01 16.43 -14.04
C ASP A 48 -1.65 15.71 -12.73
N PHE A 49 -0.68 16.25 -11.98
CA PHE A 49 -0.28 15.73 -10.68
C PHE A 49 -1.12 16.29 -9.53
N VAL A 50 -1.69 17.49 -9.69
CA VAL A 50 -2.48 18.19 -8.66
C VAL A 50 -3.66 18.96 -9.24
N LYS A 51 -4.81 18.96 -8.54
CA LYS A 51 -6.02 19.68 -9.00
C LYS A 51 -5.80 21.20 -9.17
N THR A 52 -4.83 21.80 -8.48
CA THR A 52 -4.43 23.20 -8.65
C THR A 52 -2.91 23.37 -8.70
N ARG A 53 -2.39 24.21 -9.61
CA ARG A 53 -0.95 24.29 -9.92
C ARG A 53 -0.03 24.73 -8.75
N ALA A 54 -0.58 25.35 -7.71
CA ALA A 54 0.18 25.79 -6.53
C ALA A 54 0.13 24.78 -5.35
N SER A 55 -0.75 23.78 -5.42
CA SER A 55 -0.97 22.86 -4.31
C SER A 55 -0.13 21.59 -4.42
N ALA A 56 0.17 20.96 -3.29
CA ALA A 56 0.62 19.57 -3.24
C ALA A 56 -0.55 18.58 -3.48
N PRO A 57 -0.27 17.32 -3.86
CA PRO A 57 -1.27 16.26 -3.90
C PRO A 57 -2.03 16.14 -2.57
N ALA A 58 -3.33 15.91 -2.64
CA ALA A 58 -4.18 15.77 -1.44
C ALA A 58 -3.79 14.55 -0.58
N THR A 59 -3.21 13.53 -1.21
CA THR A 59 -2.66 12.33 -0.58
C THR A 59 -1.39 11.92 -1.32
N PHE A 60 -0.50 11.20 -0.64
CA PHE A 60 0.65 10.55 -1.25
C PHE A 60 0.44 9.03 -1.30
N PRO A 61 1.14 8.32 -2.20
CA PRO A 61 1.14 6.86 -2.19
C PRO A 61 1.54 6.30 -0.83
N ALA A 62 0.96 5.15 -0.45
CA ALA A 62 1.24 4.53 0.84
C ALA A 62 2.75 4.28 1.02
N GLY A 63 3.29 4.59 2.20
CA GLY A 63 4.72 4.46 2.48
C GLY A 63 5.61 5.53 1.83
N HIS A 64 5.03 6.53 1.16
CA HIS A 64 5.77 7.58 0.48
C HIS A 64 5.42 8.98 1.00
N THR A 65 6.39 9.87 0.90
CA THR A 65 6.18 11.33 1.01
C THR A 65 6.93 12.01 -0.12
N LEU A 66 6.47 13.18 -0.53
CA LEU A 66 7.12 13.96 -1.57
C LEU A 66 8.17 14.89 -0.96
N ARG A 67 9.39 14.84 -1.47
CA ARG A 67 10.49 15.75 -1.12
C ARG A 67 10.66 16.78 -2.22
N CYS A 68 11.06 18.00 -1.85
CA CYS A 68 11.54 19.02 -2.76
C CYS A 68 12.93 19.48 -2.36
N ILE A 69 13.83 19.61 -3.32
CA ILE A 69 15.21 20.04 -3.19
C ILE A 69 15.39 21.31 -4.04
N LEU A 70 15.98 22.34 -3.44
CA LEU A 70 16.46 23.53 -4.13
C LEU A 70 17.98 23.58 -4.01
N GLU A 71 18.65 23.81 -5.14
CA GLU A 71 20.03 24.28 -5.16
C GLU A 71 20.15 25.59 -5.94
N VAL A 72 20.93 26.53 -5.42
CA VAL A 72 21.25 27.78 -6.15
C VAL A 72 22.71 27.73 -6.55
N TRP A 73 22.95 27.84 -7.86
CA TRP A 73 24.28 27.82 -8.45
C TRP A 73 24.57 29.17 -9.11
N THR A 74 25.85 29.54 -9.18
CA THR A 74 26.29 30.59 -10.11
C THR A 74 25.86 30.25 -11.53
N LYS A 75 25.62 31.25 -12.39
CA LYS A 75 25.10 31.04 -13.76
C LYS A 75 25.91 30.04 -14.60
N ASP A 76 27.23 30.00 -14.38
CA ASP A 76 28.18 29.09 -15.02
C ASP A 76 28.21 27.68 -14.41
N GLY A 77 27.53 27.47 -13.29
CA GLY A 77 27.45 26.19 -12.59
C GLY A 77 28.71 25.82 -11.78
N SER A 78 29.65 26.76 -11.61
CA SER A 78 30.94 26.52 -10.95
C SER A 78 30.81 26.39 -9.43
N THR A 79 29.92 27.17 -8.79
CA THR A 79 29.79 27.23 -7.33
C THR A 79 28.35 27.09 -6.87
N ARG A 80 28.08 26.14 -5.96
CA ARG A 80 26.79 26.02 -5.25
C ARG A 80 26.76 26.99 -4.07
N ARG A 81 25.78 27.88 -4.04
CA ARG A 81 25.59 28.88 -2.99
C ARG A 81 24.59 28.43 -1.92
N VAL A 82 23.54 27.72 -2.34
CA VAL A 82 22.45 27.29 -1.45
C VAL A 82 22.10 25.84 -1.78
N ARG A 83 21.77 25.06 -0.73
CA ARG A 83 21.01 23.81 -0.83
C ARG A 83 19.96 23.80 0.28
N GLN A 84 18.73 23.45 -0.05
CA GLN A 84 17.65 23.23 0.91
C GLN A 84 16.85 22.00 0.48
N GLU A 85 16.45 21.17 1.44
CA GLU A 85 15.52 20.07 1.25
C GLU A 85 14.33 20.23 2.19
N GLN A 86 13.13 20.00 1.68
CA GLN A 86 11.92 20.02 2.49
C GLN A 86 10.97 18.89 2.11
N LEU A 87 10.26 18.36 3.11
CA LEU A 87 9.14 17.45 2.88
C LEU A 87 7.89 18.27 2.59
N VAL A 88 7.15 17.85 1.58
CA VAL A 88 5.88 18.47 1.20
C VAL A 88 4.78 17.86 2.07
N THR A 89 3.97 18.72 2.69
CA THR A 89 2.77 18.27 3.40
C THR A 89 1.66 17.99 2.38
N ALA A 90 0.96 16.87 2.51
CA ALA A 90 -0.17 16.54 1.64
C ALA A 90 -1.23 17.65 1.72
N GLY A 91 -1.72 18.09 0.56
CA GLY A 91 -2.69 19.18 0.44
C GLY A 91 -2.15 20.58 0.76
N ALA A 92 -0.84 20.77 0.94
CA ALA A 92 -0.26 22.09 1.13
C ALA A 92 -0.67 23.04 0.00
N ALA A 93 -1.12 24.25 0.35
CA ALA A 93 -1.64 25.22 -0.61
C ALA A 93 -0.56 25.89 -1.45
N ASN A 94 0.68 25.97 -0.92
CA ASN A 94 1.85 26.54 -1.56
C ASN A 94 3.09 25.74 -1.13
N ILE A 95 4.08 25.63 -2.02
CA ILE A 95 5.40 25.11 -1.69
C ILE A 95 6.40 26.24 -1.95
N THR A 96 7.13 26.66 -0.92
CA THR A 96 8.01 27.84 -0.99
C THR A 96 9.39 27.54 -0.42
N PHE A 97 10.41 28.16 -1.00
CA PHE A 97 11.76 28.21 -0.46
C PHE A 97 12.12 29.66 -0.15
N SER A 98 12.82 29.87 0.96
CA SER A 98 13.35 31.18 1.38
C SER A 98 14.80 31.02 1.83
N PHE A 99 15.69 31.84 1.29
CA PHE A 99 17.12 31.78 1.56
C PHE A 99 17.77 33.16 1.41
N GLU A 100 19.02 33.29 1.86
CA GLU A 100 19.82 34.51 1.68
C GLU A 100 20.89 34.34 0.60
N LEU A 101 21.08 35.40 -0.19
CA LEU A 101 22.11 35.50 -1.21
C LEU A 101 22.73 36.91 -1.13
N ALA A 102 23.90 36.99 -0.50
CA ALA A 102 24.59 38.26 -0.24
C ALA A 102 25.21 38.89 -1.48
N ASP A 103 25.77 38.04 -2.36
CA ASP A 103 26.42 38.49 -3.58
C ASP A 103 25.37 38.86 -4.63
N GLN A 104 25.53 40.03 -5.25
CA GLN A 104 24.78 40.38 -6.46
C GLN A 104 25.37 39.61 -7.65
N GLY A 105 24.51 39.20 -8.58
CA GLY A 105 24.96 38.47 -9.76
C GLY A 105 23.88 37.63 -10.41
N ASP A 106 24.30 36.83 -11.39
CA ASP A 106 23.45 35.90 -12.10
C ASP A 106 23.59 34.49 -11.53
N TYR A 107 22.44 33.85 -11.32
CA TYR A 107 22.31 32.53 -10.72
C TYR A 107 21.32 31.67 -11.47
N LYS A 108 21.33 30.37 -11.16
CA LYS A 108 20.25 29.44 -11.50
C LYS A 108 19.74 28.77 -10.24
N ALA A 109 18.43 28.80 -10.02
CA ALA A 109 17.74 27.93 -9.09
C ALA A 109 17.46 26.60 -9.79
N VAL A 110 18.05 25.51 -9.30
CA VAL A 110 17.85 24.14 -9.79
C VAL A 110 16.99 23.41 -8.78
N LEU A 111 15.89 22.84 -9.25
CA LEU A 111 14.86 22.21 -8.44
C LEU A 111 14.74 20.73 -8.79
N TRP A 112 14.51 19.92 -7.78
CA TRP A 112 14.18 18.50 -7.91
C TRP A 112 13.09 18.14 -6.92
N ALA A 113 12.13 17.32 -7.33
CA ALA A 113 11.14 16.73 -6.44
C ALA A 113 10.94 15.25 -6.75
N ASP A 114 10.89 14.43 -5.72
CA ASP A 114 10.78 12.98 -5.84
C ASP A 114 10.12 12.35 -4.61
N TYR A 115 9.62 11.13 -4.79
CA TYR A 115 9.12 10.34 -3.68
C TYR A 115 10.25 9.70 -2.89
N ILE A 116 10.17 9.82 -1.57
CA ILE A 116 11.01 9.13 -0.60
C ILE A 116 10.15 8.37 0.42
N VAL A 117 10.78 7.60 1.31
CA VAL A 117 10.08 6.85 2.35
C VAL A 117 9.32 7.79 3.30
N SER A 118 8.06 7.48 3.59
CA SER A 118 7.26 8.22 4.56
C SER A 118 7.92 8.23 5.95
N GLY A 119 7.94 9.39 6.61
CA GLY A 119 8.57 9.54 7.92
C GLY A 119 10.11 9.62 7.89
N ALA A 120 10.71 9.75 6.71
CA ALA A 120 12.15 9.98 6.58
C ALA A 120 12.61 11.20 7.40
N THR A 121 13.70 11.04 8.14
CA THR A 121 14.32 12.09 8.94
C THR A 121 15.62 12.53 8.25
N ALA A 122 15.84 13.84 8.17
CA ALA A 122 17.06 14.37 7.58
C ALA A 122 18.30 14.04 8.43
N SER A 123 19.41 13.75 7.77
CA SER A 123 20.75 13.70 8.34
C SER A 123 21.51 14.94 7.90
N GLY A 124 21.56 15.97 8.75
CA GLY A 124 22.00 17.30 8.34
C GLY A 124 20.98 17.92 7.38
N ASP A 125 21.42 18.36 6.21
CA ASP A 125 20.56 19.01 5.20
C ASP A 125 20.01 18.04 4.14
N HIS A 126 20.13 16.72 4.36
CA HIS A 126 19.78 15.70 3.38
C HIS A 126 18.82 14.66 3.94
N TYR A 127 17.70 14.42 3.24
CA TYR A 127 16.82 13.28 3.51
C TYR A 127 17.31 12.04 2.76
N PRO A 128 17.19 10.84 3.35
CA PRO A 128 17.54 9.59 2.67
C PRO A 128 16.87 9.44 1.30
N ASP A 129 17.68 9.21 0.28
CA ASP A 129 17.23 8.94 -1.09
C ASP A 129 16.55 7.56 -1.20
N LYS A 130 15.48 7.45 -2.00
CA LYS A 130 14.79 6.19 -2.30
C LYS A 130 15.06 5.69 -3.72
N TYR A 131 14.61 6.43 -4.74
CA TYR A 131 14.74 6.02 -6.15
C TYR A 131 15.86 6.73 -6.90
N TYR A 132 16.19 7.96 -6.47
CA TYR A 132 17.16 8.83 -7.13
C TYR A 132 18.18 9.31 -6.11
N LYS A 133 19.46 9.15 -6.44
CA LYS A 133 20.57 9.70 -5.67
C LYS A 133 20.71 11.19 -5.99
N THR A 134 20.61 12.05 -4.98
CA THR A 134 20.54 13.52 -5.16
C THR A 134 21.62 14.30 -4.40
N ASP A 135 22.45 13.61 -3.64
CA ASP A 135 23.56 14.11 -2.81
C ASP A 135 24.95 13.78 -3.40
N ASN A 136 25.01 13.46 -4.69
CA ASN A 136 26.29 13.31 -5.40
C ASN A 136 27.17 14.57 -5.22
N ALA A 137 28.49 14.44 -5.43
CA ALA A 137 29.42 15.57 -5.28
C ALA A 137 29.03 16.81 -6.11
N ASP A 138 28.37 16.59 -7.25
CA ASP A 138 27.87 17.62 -8.16
C ASP A 138 26.42 18.06 -7.88
N GLY A 139 25.80 17.56 -6.80
CA GLY A 139 24.43 17.88 -6.40
C GLY A 139 23.41 17.52 -7.47
N LEU A 140 22.47 18.42 -7.73
CA LEU A 140 21.41 18.24 -8.73
C LEU A 140 21.92 18.31 -10.19
N LYS A 141 23.21 18.62 -10.41
CA LYS A 141 23.84 18.45 -11.73
C LYS A 141 24.08 16.98 -12.07
N LYS A 142 23.93 16.08 -11.10
CA LYS A 142 24.14 14.64 -11.27
C LYS A 142 23.14 13.84 -10.44
N VAL A 143 21.91 13.78 -10.91
CA VAL A 143 20.88 12.91 -10.31
C VAL A 143 20.96 11.54 -10.98
N THR A 144 21.17 10.48 -10.20
CA THR A 144 21.32 9.11 -10.74
C THR A 144 20.23 8.19 -10.22
N ILE A 145 19.81 7.21 -11.01
CA ILE A 145 18.94 6.14 -10.48
C ILE A 145 19.67 5.34 -9.40
N ILE A 146 18.93 4.89 -8.38
CA ILE A 146 19.43 3.90 -7.42
C ILE A 146 19.06 2.52 -7.97
N THR A 147 20.02 1.81 -8.55
CA THR A 147 19.78 0.56 -9.27
C THR A 147 19.11 -0.52 -8.41
N ALA A 148 19.46 -0.60 -7.12
CA ALA A 148 18.82 -1.52 -6.18
C ALA A 148 17.33 -1.19 -5.90
N ALA A 149 16.93 0.06 -6.10
CA ALA A 149 15.55 0.53 -5.97
C ALA A 149 14.83 0.65 -7.32
N TYR A 150 15.53 0.42 -8.44
CA TYR A 150 14.97 0.34 -9.79
C TYR A 150 14.28 -1.02 -9.98
N THR A 151 13.28 -1.27 -9.14
CA THR A 151 12.45 -2.46 -9.22
C THR A 151 11.13 -2.10 -9.87
N TYR A 152 10.46 -3.09 -10.45
CA TYR A 152 9.16 -2.89 -11.07
C TYR A 152 7.99 -3.28 -10.15
N ALA A 153 8.30 -3.70 -8.92
CA ALA A 153 7.32 -3.93 -7.88
C ALA A 153 6.77 -2.59 -7.35
N ASP A 154 7.65 -1.60 -7.18
CA ASP A 154 7.29 -0.24 -6.78
C ASP A 154 7.28 0.66 -8.03
N GLN A 155 6.16 0.72 -8.75
CA GLN A 155 6.00 1.57 -9.95
C GLN A 155 5.92 3.08 -9.67
N LEU A 156 6.45 3.53 -8.53
CA LEU A 156 6.30 4.88 -7.98
C LEU A 156 7.59 5.69 -8.12
N ARG A 157 8.08 5.79 -9.36
CA ARG A 157 9.33 6.48 -9.72
C ARG A 157 9.10 7.84 -10.38
N GLU A 158 7.94 8.46 -10.19
CA GLU A 158 7.74 9.82 -10.68
C GLU A 158 8.68 10.81 -9.96
N ALA A 159 9.25 11.73 -10.73
CA ALA A 159 10.07 12.82 -10.26
C ALA A 159 9.84 14.06 -11.13
N PHE A 160 10.23 15.22 -10.62
CA PHE A 160 10.01 16.51 -11.26
C PHE A 160 11.26 17.38 -11.11
N ALA A 161 11.50 18.25 -12.08
CA ALA A 161 12.62 19.16 -12.09
C ALA A 161 12.22 20.50 -12.72
N ALA A 162 12.98 21.54 -12.37
CA ALA A 162 12.97 22.82 -13.08
C ALA A 162 14.32 23.51 -12.89
N VAL A 163 14.67 24.38 -13.84
CA VAL A 163 15.79 25.30 -13.71
C VAL A 163 15.34 26.71 -14.06
N VAL A 164 15.58 27.65 -13.14
CA VAL A 164 15.17 29.05 -13.30
C VAL A 164 16.39 29.95 -13.21
N PRO A 165 16.86 30.53 -14.33
CA PRO A 165 17.85 31.59 -14.30
C PRO A 165 17.27 32.87 -13.66
N PHE A 166 18.03 33.53 -12.80
CA PHE A 166 17.64 34.82 -12.23
C PHE A 166 18.85 35.69 -11.91
N THR A 167 18.61 37.00 -11.79
CA THR A 167 19.61 37.98 -11.36
C THR A 167 19.23 38.50 -9.97
N LYS A 168 20.17 38.43 -9.02
CA LYS A 168 20.06 39.05 -7.70
C LYS A 168 20.68 40.45 -7.74
N GLY A 169 19.85 41.47 -7.53
CA GLY A 169 20.29 42.85 -7.33
C GLY A 169 20.45 43.21 -5.84
N ALA A 170 20.59 44.50 -5.53
CA ALA A 170 20.75 45.00 -4.16
C ALA A 170 19.54 44.72 -3.25
N THR A 171 18.32 44.74 -3.79
CA THR A 171 17.07 44.51 -3.04
C THR A 171 16.71 43.02 -2.94
N ALA A 172 15.78 42.68 -2.05
CA ALA A 172 15.21 41.33 -1.98
C ALA A 172 14.57 40.90 -3.31
N LYS A 173 14.57 39.59 -3.59
CA LYS A 173 13.96 38.98 -4.78
C LYS A 173 12.85 38.00 -4.35
N ASN A 174 11.59 38.43 -4.42
CA ASN A 174 10.44 37.69 -3.84
C ASN A 174 9.37 37.27 -4.86
N ASP A 175 9.71 37.31 -6.14
CA ASP A 175 8.84 37.07 -7.29
C ASP A 175 9.30 35.84 -8.11
N LEU A 176 10.25 35.04 -7.60
CA LEU A 176 10.69 33.84 -8.28
C LEU A 176 9.61 32.76 -8.22
N THR A 177 9.31 32.19 -9.38
CA THR A 177 8.35 31.10 -9.51
C THR A 177 8.90 30.03 -10.45
N ALA A 178 8.57 28.76 -10.19
CA ALA A 178 8.79 27.66 -11.10
C ALA A 178 7.56 26.77 -11.16
N THR A 179 7.28 26.17 -12.33
CA THR A 179 6.43 24.99 -12.43
C THR A 179 7.33 23.82 -12.76
N LEU A 180 7.34 22.81 -11.89
CA LEU A 180 8.13 21.61 -12.13
C LEU A 180 7.52 20.80 -13.28
N VAL A 181 8.38 20.11 -14.03
CA VAL A 181 7.99 19.16 -15.09
C VAL A 181 8.77 17.87 -14.92
N ARG A 182 8.29 16.77 -15.48
CA ARG A 182 9.01 15.50 -15.36
C ARG A 182 10.30 15.54 -16.19
N PRO A 183 11.47 15.18 -15.61
CA PRO A 183 12.70 14.92 -16.38
C PRO A 183 12.66 13.56 -17.09
N LEU A 184 11.51 12.90 -17.02
CA LEU A 184 11.25 11.53 -17.42
C LEU A 184 10.22 11.52 -18.56
N THR A 185 10.22 10.43 -19.30
CA THR A 185 9.08 9.97 -20.10
C THR A 185 8.56 8.68 -19.48
N LYS A 186 7.24 8.50 -19.43
CA LYS A 186 6.67 7.18 -19.17
C LYS A 186 6.58 6.45 -20.49
N VAL A 187 7.11 5.23 -20.55
CA VAL A 187 7.03 4.36 -21.73
C VAL A 187 6.17 3.17 -21.35
N THR A 188 5.12 2.93 -22.12
CA THR A 188 4.25 1.76 -21.96
C THR A 188 4.31 0.91 -23.22
N ILE A 189 4.61 -0.37 -23.04
CA ILE A 189 4.58 -1.37 -24.12
C ILE A 189 3.35 -2.24 -23.92
N ALA A 190 2.56 -2.43 -24.97
CA ALA A 190 1.29 -3.14 -24.92
C ALA A 190 1.11 -4.16 -26.05
N GLU A 191 0.36 -5.22 -25.74
CA GLU A 191 -0.10 -6.23 -26.67
C GLU A 191 -1.45 -5.82 -27.27
N LYS A 192 -1.54 -5.84 -28.60
CA LYS A 192 -2.78 -5.54 -29.35
C LYS A 192 -3.74 -6.71 -29.36
N ASN A 193 -3.23 -7.93 -29.49
CA ASN A 193 -4.03 -9.14 -29.47
C ASN A 193 -4.24 -9.59 -28.01
N THR A 194 -5.25 -9.01 -27.37
CA THR A 194 -5.55 -9.24 -25.96
C THR A 194 -5.84 -10.70 -25.62
N GLU A 195 -6.24 -11.53 -26.58
CA GLU A 195 -6.44 -12.97 -26.38
C GLU A 195 -5.12 -13.73 -26.16
N MET A 196 -4.00 -13.22 -26.67
CA MET A 196 -2.69 -13.85 -26.52
C MET A 196 -2.12 -13.69 -25.10
N ILE A 197 -2.59 -12.70 -24.34
CA ILE A 197 -2.23 -12.50 -22.93
C ILE A 197 -2.58 -13.74 -22.12
N GLY A 198 -3.79 -14.27 -22.26
CA GLY A 198 -4.22 -15.47 -21.51
C GLY A 198 -3.50 -16.77 -21.89
N LYS A 199 -2.73 -16.76 -22.99
CA LYS A 199 -1.86 -17.88 -23.37
C LYS A 199 -0.45 -17.73 -22.81
N CYS A 200 -0.07 -16.54 -22.38
CA CYS A 200 1.23 -16.25 -21.81
C CYS A 200 1.16 -16.44 -20.30
N LYS A 201 2.15 -17.11 -19.72
CA LYS A 201 2.26 -17.34 -18.29
C LYS A 201 3.11 -16.26 -17.63
N ASP A 202 4.28 -16.02 -18.20
CA ASP A 202 5.28 -15.08 -17.69
C ASP A 202 6.03 -14.42 -18.85
N MET A 203 6.55 -13.22 -18.59
CA MET A 203 7.30 -12.42 -19.55
C MET A 203 8.51 -11.79 -18.87
N THR A 204 9.64 -11.76 -19.57
CA THR A 204 10.79 -10.92 -19.22
C THR A 204 11.05 -9.91 -20.32
N ALA A 205 11.27 -8.65 -19.97
CA ALA A 205 11.72 -7.60 -20.88
C ALA A 205 13.09 -7.08 -20.44
N THR A 206 14.03 -6.98 -21.37
CA THR A 206 15.37 -6.42 -21.13
C THR A 206 15.69 -5.31 -22.12
N TYR A 207 16.16 -4.17 -21.61
CA TYR A 207 16.48 -2.99 -22.41
C TYR A 207 17.37 -2.01 -21.64
N THR A 208 18.03 -1.11 -22.35
CA THR A 208 18.95 -0.13 -21.74
C THR A 208 18.30 1.24 -21.62
N VAL A 209 18.43 1.89 -20.46
CA VAL A 209 17.92 3.24 -20.17
C VAL A 209 19.03 4.18 -19.73
N PRO A 210 18.91 5.51 -19.93
CA PRO A 210 19.80 6.48 -19.29
C PRO A 210 19.66 6.41 -17.76
N SER A 211 20.79 6.44 -17.05
CA SER A 211 20.82 6.30 -15.59
C SER A 211 21.17 7.58 -14.85
N GLU A 212 21.45 8.67 -15.57
CA GLU A 212 21.87 9.96 -15.01
C GLU A 212 21.19 11.13 -15.74
N PHE A 213 20.69 12.09 -14.97
CA PHE A 213 20.10 13.34 -15.43
C PHE A 213 20.74 14.54 -14.73
N ASN A 214 21.06 15.58 -15.50
CA ASN A 214 21.59 16.83 -15.02
C ASN A 214 20.48 17.88 -14.99
N ALA A 215 19.94 18.20 -13.81
CA ALA A 215 18.83 19.15 -13.69
C ALA A 215 19.25 20.61 -13.96
N PHE A 216 20.55 20.93 -13.96
CA PHE A 216 21.05 22.27 -14.26
C PHE A 216 21.12 22.55 -15.77
N SER A 217 21.49 21.54 -16.56
CA SER A 217 21.54 21.62 -18.02
C SER A 217 20.31 21.03 -18.71
N GLU A 218 19.47 20.29 -17.96
CA GLU A 218 18.30 19.59 -18.46
C GLU A 218 18.60 18.44 -19.44
N GLU A 219 19.79 17.86 -19.34
CA GLU A 219 20.30 16.81 -20.24
C GLU A 219 20.51 15.48 -19.52
N VAL A 220 20.49 14.38 -20.27
CA VAL A 220 20.92 13.06 -19.78
C VAL A 220 22.40 12.84 -20.07
N SER A 221 23.05 11.99 -19.28
CA SER A 221 24.43 11.57 -19.60
C SER A 221 24.45 10.73 -20.89
N PRO A 222 25.39 10.98 -21.83
CA PRO A 222 25.50 10.20 -23.06
C PRO A 222 26.09 8.80 -22.83
N THR A 223 26.70 8.55 -21.67
CA THR A 223 27.42 7.30 -21.37
C THR A 223 26.91 6.57 -20.14
N ALA A 224 26.21 7.25 -19.23
CA ALA A 224 25.67 6.60 -18.05
C ALA A 224 24.33 5.94 -18.40
N THR A 225 24.35 4.61 -18.45
CA THR A 225 23.19 3.77 -18.73
C THR A 225 22.95 2.73 -17.64
N TYR A 226 21.81 2.07 -17.71
CA TYR A 226 21.46 0.91 -16.89
C TYR A 226 20.68 -0.10 -17.73
N ASP A 227 21.07 -1.37 -17.63
CA ASP A 227 20.36 -2.47 -18.29
C ASP A 227 19.22 -2.92 -17.40
N ALA A 228 18.02 -2.44 -17.72
CA ALA A 228 16.81 -2.70 -16.99
C ALA A 228 16.23 -4.07 -17.37
N THR A 229 15.72 -4.78 -16.36
CA THR A 229 15.06 -6.09 -16.52
C THR A 229 13.72 -6.08 -15.82
N TYR A 230 12.63 -6.13 -16.59
CA TYR A 230 11.29 -6.34 -16.07
C TYR A 230 10.95 -7.82 -16.12
N ILE A 231 10.42 -8.36 -15.02
CA ILE A 231 9.93 -9.74 -14.95
C ILE A 231 8.52 -9.69 -14.41
N THR A 232 7.60 -10.35 -15.11
CA THR A 232 6.27 -10.65 -14.59
C THR A 232 6.03 -12.15 -14.61
N THR A 233 5.54 -12.70 -13.50
CA THR A 233 5.25 -14.13 -13.33
C THR A 233 3.78 -14.47 -13.52
N SER A 234 2.96 -13.47 -13.88
CA SER A 234 1.53 -13.59 -14.18
C SER A 234 1.11 -12.56 -15.23
N MET A 235 0.36 -12.99 -16.23
CA MET A 235 -0.02 -12.16 -17.37
C MET A 235 -1.54 -11.90 -17.37
N ASP A 236 -1.98 -10.90 -16.62
CA ASP A 236 -3.39 -10.47 -16.62
C ASP A 236 -3.60 -9.17 -17.41
N GLY A 237 -2.57 -8.32 -17.49
CA GLY A 237 -2.51 -7.09 -18.30
C GLY A 237 -3.59 -6.05 -17.97
N THR A 238 -3.20 -4.83 -17.64
CA THR A 238 -4.17 -3.73 -17.52
C THR A 238 -4.66 -3.32 -18.91
N ASP A 239 -5.97 -3.08 -19.05
CA ASP A 239 -6.52 -2.57 -20.31
C ASP A 239 -6.02 -1.15 -20.60
N ILE A 240 -5.69 -0.90 -21.87
CA ILE A 240 -5.30 0.42 -22.36
C ILE A 240 -5.78 0.61 -23.80
N THR A 241 -6.30 1.79 -24.11
CA THR A 241 -6.62 2.17 -25.49
C THR A 241 -5.47 2.96 -26.11
N ILE A 242 -4.95 2.49 -27.24
CA ILE A 242 -3.85 3.15 -27.98
C ILE A 242 -4.28 3.34 -29.43
N ASN A 243 -4.35 4.60 -29.87
CA ASN A 243 -4.87 4.98 -31.21
C ASN A 243 -6.22 4.31 -31.54
N GLY A 244 -7.14 4.24 -30.56
CA GLY A 244 -8.46 3.64 -30.70
C GLY A 244 -8.51 2.11 -30.68
N ASN A 245 -7.37 1.43 -30.48
CA ASN A 245 -7.32 -0.04 -30.34
C ASN A 245 -7.30 -0.41 -28.86
N ASN A 246 -8.08 -1.43 -28.49
CA ASN A 246 -7.99 -2.04 -27.16
C ASN A 246 -6.76 -2.92 -27.10
N CYS A 247 -5.90 -2.63 -26.14
CA CYS A 247 -4.64 -3.31 -25.91
C CYS A 247 -4.54 -3.70 -24.43
N LYS A 248 -3.57 -4.57 -24.11
CA LYS A 248 -3.21 -4.96 -22.74
C LYS A 248 -1.78 -4.54 -22.46
N ILE A 249 -1.55 -3.82 -21.37
CA ILE A 249 -0.20 -3.40 -20.97
C ILE A 249 0.64 -4.65 -20.65
N LEU A 250 1.81 -4.74 -21.27
CA LEU A 250 2.84 -5.73 -20.94
C LEU A 250 3.73 -5.21 -19.81
N PHE A 251 4.22 -3.97 -19.95
CA PHE A 251 4.96 -3.29 -18.88
C PHE A 251 4.96 -1.77 -19.10
N SER A 252 5.35 -1.03 -18.07
CA SER A 252 5.64 0.41 -18.16
C SER A 252 6.87 0.78 -17.36
N ASP A 253 7.50 1.88 -17.74
CA ASP A 253 8.71 2.39 -17.11
C ASP A 253 8.81 3.92 -17.17
N TYR A 254 9.49 4.51 -16.20
CA TYR A 254 9.89 5.92 -16.20
C TYR A 254 11.36 6.03 -16.58
N VAL A 255 11.61 6.65 -17.72
CA VAL A 255 12.92 6.70 -18.36
C VAL A 255 13.40 8.15 -18.41
N PHE A 256 14.62 8.43 -17.94
CA PHE A 256 15.24 9.73 -18.12
C PHE A 256 15.38 10.06 -19.61
N THR A 257 15.04 11.28 -19.99
CA THR A 257 15.16 11.69 -21.39
C THR A 257 15.37 13.19 -21.55
N THR A 258 16.06 13.56 -22.62
CA THR A 258 16.17 14.92 -23.13
C THR A 258 14.85 15.38 -23.73
N ALA A 259 14.78 16.60 -24.27
CA ALA A 259 13.55 17.10 -24.90
C ALA A 259 12.92 16.08 -25.88
N ASP A 260 13.74 15.49 -26.74
CA ASP A 260 13.39 14.40 -27.64
C ASP A 260 14.54 13.39 -27.70
N ALA A 261 14.22 12.09 -27.73
CA ALA A 261 15.17 11.00 -27.92
C ALA A 261 14.48 9.75 -28.51
N THR A 262 15.22 8.64 -28.60
CA THR A 262 14.68 7.32 -28.95
C THR A 262 15.19 6.27 -27.99
N LEU A 263 14.33 5.34 -27.59
CA LEU A 263 14.71 4.18 -26.81
C LEU A 263 15.49 3.19 -27.69
N GLY A 264 16.44 2.51 -27.05
CA GLY A 264 17.11 1.35 -27.64
C GLY A 264 16.13 0.19 -27.90
N GLY A 265 16.67 -0.89 -28.47
CA GLY A 265 15.88 -2.10 -28.69
C GLY A 265 15.43 -2.72 -27.36
N ILE A 266 14.28 -3.38 -27.39
CA ILE A 266 13.75 -4.13 -26.23
C ILE A 266 13.66 -5.58 -26.64
N LYS A 267 14.27 -6.46 -25.85
CA LYS A 267 14.09 -7.91 -26.00
C LYS A 267 13.02 -8.39 -25.04
N LEU A 268 12.04 -9.12 -25.55
CA LEU A 268 10.97 -9.77 -24.81
C LEU A 268 11.12 -11.28 -24.93
N THR A 269 11.11 -11.98 -23.80
CA THR A 269 11.03 -13.44 -23.76
C THR A 269 9.74 -13.84 -23.06
N PHE A 270 9.06 -14.84 -23.60
CA PHE A 270 7.74 -15.26 -23.12
C PHE A 270 7.73 -16.75 -22.78
N THR A 271 7.06 -17.10 -21.69
CA THR A 271 6.70 -18.49 -21.40
C THR A 271 5.21 -18.67 -21.63
N GLY A 272 4.82 -19.69 -22.39
CA GLY A 272 3.41 -20.01 -22.60
C GLY A 272 2.79 -20.81 -21.45
N THR A 273 1.46 -20.76 -21.35
CA THR A 273 0.68 -21.58 -20.42
C THR A 273 0.67 -23.04 -20.88
N GLY A 274 0.92 -23.98 -19.96
CA GLY A 274 0.94 -25.41 -20.26
C GLY A 274 2.09 -25.80 -21.19
N SER A 275 1.76 -26.34 -22.37
CA SER A 275 2.74 -26.79 -23.37
C SER A 275 2.89 -25.84 -24.57
N ILE A 276 2.38 -24.60 -24.45
CA ILE A 276 2.49 -23.61 -25.53
C ILE A 276 3.93 -23.08 -25.60
N THR A 277 4.59 -23.28 -26.75
CA THR A 277 5.86 -22.62 -27.05
C THR A 277 5.59 -21.26 -27.71
N MET A 278 6.10 -20.20 -27.10
CA MET A 278 6.01 -18.83 -27.63
C MET A 278 7.32 -18.40 -28.26
N ASN A 279 7.26 -17.42 -29.16
CA ASN A 279 8.45 -16.82 -29.76
C ASN A 279 8.98 -15.68 -28.89
N ASP A 280 10.30 -15.60 -28.72
CA ASP A 280 10.97 -14.39 -28.24
C ASP A 280 10.81 -13.26 -29.27
N ARG A 281 10.76 -12.02 -28.80
CA ARG A 281 10.61 -10.84 -29.67
C ARG A 281 11.66 -9.78 -29.42
N ASP A 282 12.22 -9.29 -30.52
CA ASP A 282 13.03 -8.08 -30.52
C ASP A 282 12.22 -6.91 -31.08
N ILE A 283 11.91 -5.94 -30.21
CA ILE A 283 11.40 -4.65 -30.63
C ILE A 283 12.60 -3.81 -31.10
N PRO A 284 12.60 -3.28 -32.34
CA PRO A 284 13.70 -2.49 -32.83
C PRO A 284 13.85 -1.18 -32.05
N ALA A 285 15.09 -0.71 -31.90
CA ALA A 285 15.37 0.66 -31.49
C ALA A 285 14.63 1.60 -32.44
N ASN A 286 13.92 2.60 -31.91
CA ASN A 286 13.17 3.68 -32.59
C ASN A 286 11.87 4.07 -31.85
N ILE A 287 11.57 3.51 -30.67
CA ILE A 287 10.45 4.03 -29.86
C ILE A 287 10.80 5.46 -29.45
N PRO A 288 10.02 6.46 -29.85
CA PRO A 288 10.34 7.84 -29.52
C PRO A 288 10.16 8.08 -28.03
N LEU A 289 11.07 8.85 -27.44
CA LEU A 289 11.02 9.32 -26.07
C LEU A 289 10.83 10.83 -26.09
N LYS A 290 9.96 11.34 -25.23
CA LYS A 290 9.71 12.78 -25.15
C LYS A 290 9.55 13.19 -23.69
N ARG A 291 10.38 14.12 -23.24
CA ARG A 291 10.37 14.55 -21.84
C ARG A 291 9.01 15.13 -21.47
N ASN A 292 8.54 14.79 -20.27
CA ASN A 292 7.25 15.22 -19.75
C ASN A 292 6.04 14.72 -20.57
N ASN A 293 6.22 13.63 -21.34
CA ASN A 293 5.14 12.91 -22.03
C ASN A 293 5.04 11.44 -21.59
N TRP A 294 3.84 10.88 -21.77
CA TRP A 294 3.58 9.46 -21.73
C TRP A 294 3.54 8.91 -23.16
N VAL A 295 4.53 8.09 -23.50
CA VAL A 295 4.65 7.36 -24.76
C VAL A 295 4.04 5.98 -24.60
N ARG A 296 3.10 5.64 -25.47
CA ARG A 296 2.38 4.35 -25.49
C ARG A 296 2.63 3.68 -26.82
N ALA A 297 3.21 2.48 -26.81
CA ALA A 297 3.52 1.72 -28.00
C ALA A 297 2.86 0.33 -27.94
N ALA A 298 2.15 -0.04 -29.01
CA ALA A 298 1.43 -1.30 -29.07
C ALA A 298 1.71 -2.09 -30.36
N GLY A 299 1.92 -3.39 -30.23
CA GLY A 299 2.13 -4.31 -31.35
C GLY A 299 1.46 -5.67 -31.13
N ASN A 300 1.54 -6.55 -32.13
CA ASN A 300 1.23 -7.97 -31.95
C ASN A 300 2.53 -8.67 -31.52
N LEU A 301 2.84 -8.60 -30.24
CA LEU A 301 4.13 -8.97 -29.66
C LEU A 301 4.13 -10.44 -29.25
N ILE A 302 3.06 -10.92 -28.62
CA ILE A 302 2.94 -12.32 -28.22
C ILE A 302 2.51 -13.15 -29.44
N THR A 303 3.37 -14.09 -29.83
CA THR A 303 3.15 -14.98 -30.99
C THR A 303 3.48 -16.43 -30.69
N VAL A 304 2.80 -17.33 -31.42
CA VAL A 304 2.98 -18.78 -31.37
C VAL A 304 3.12 -19.28 -32.80
N GLY A 305 4.23 -19.97 -33.10
CA GLY A 305 4.51 -20.46 -34.45
C GLY A 305 4.94 -19.33 -35.40
N ASN A 306 4.02 -18.80 -36.20
CA ASN A 306 4.34 -17.74 -37.16
C ASN A 306 4.78 -16.45 -36.46
N ASP A 307 5.90 -15.88 -36.91
CA ASP A 307 6.58 -14.77 -36.25
C ASP A 307 6.78 -13.57 -37.20
N PRO A 308 5.72 -12.81 -37.50
CA PRO A 308 5.85 -11.65 -38.39
C PRO A 308 6.72 -10.56 -37.75
N ALA A 309 7.32 -9.72 -38.60
CA ALA A 309 8.11 -8.57 -38.16
C ALA A 309 7.31 -7.62 -37.27
N VAL A 310 7.96 -7.09 -36.22
CA VAL A 310 7.33 -6.19 -35.25
C VAL A 310 6.95 -4.87 -35.93
N THR A 311 5.68 -4.50 -35.79
CA THR A 311 5.17 -3.17 -36.16
C THR A 311 4.44 -2.57 -34.97
N LEU A 312 4.88 -1.40 -34.53
CA LEU A 312 4.30 -0.69 -33.40
C LEU A 312 3.39 0.46 -33.87
N SER A 313 2.24 0.59 -33.22
CA SER A 313 1.49 1.84 -33.20
C SER A 313 1.92 2.63 -31.98
N VAL A 314 2.35 3.87 -32.19
CA VAL A 314 2.82 4.76 -31.13
C VAL A 314 1.83 5.92 -30.98
N ASP A 315 1.58 6.29 -29.74
CA ASP A 315 0.75 7.41 -29.30
C ASP A 315 1.51 8.14 -28.17
N MET A 316 1.36 9.46 -28.09
CA MET A 316 1.95 10.28 -27.05
C MET A 316 0.90 11.21 -26.47
N THR A 317 0.89 11.34 -25.15
CA THR A 317 0.02 12.28 -24.45
C THR A 317 0.75 13.02 -23.33
N THR A 318 0.23 14.18 -22.95
CA THR A 318 0.56 14.88 -21.69
C THR A 318 -0.47 14.59 -20.61
N ASP A 319 -1.52 13.83 -20.93
CA ASP A 319 -2.51 13.35 -19.98
C ASP A 319 -1.94 12.10 -19.32
N TRP A 320 -1.01 12.33 -18.40
CA TRP A 320 -0.46 11.27 -17.58
C TRP A 320 -1.60 10.71 -16.75
N VAL A 321 -1.94 9.45 -16.98
CA VAL A 321 -2.52 8.65 -15.91
C VAL A 321 -1.33 8.30 -15.04
N SER A 322 -1.17 9.03 -13.95
CA SER A 322 -0.23 8.65 -12.89
C SER A 322 -0.46 7.16 -12.64
N GLN A 323 0.59 6.36 -12.68
CA GLN A 323 0.44 4.95 -12.28
C GLN A 323 0.11 4.82 -10.78
N ASP A 324 0.01 5.94 -10.07
CA ASP A 324 -0.69 6.11 -8.80
C ASP A 324 -2.20 5.80 -8.84
N VAL A 325 -2.78 5.46 -9.99
CA VAL A 325 -4.16 4.94 -10.05
C VAL A 325 -4.34 3.79 -11.07
N THR A 326 -3.67 2.65 -10.90
CA THR A 326 -4.48 1.57 -10.32
C THR A 326 -4.56 2.01 -8.89
N ASP A 327 -5.74 2.37 -8.43
CA ASP A 327 -5.87 3.00 -7.14
C ASP A 327 -5.04 2.15 -6.17
N ILE A 328 -4.11 2.73 -5.41
CA ILE A 328 -3.55 1.97 -4.29
C ILE A 328 -4.67 1.77 -3.25
N SER A 329 -5.85 2.38 -3.49
CA SER A 329 -7.16 1.95 -2.97
C SER A 329 -7.75 0.68 -3.63
N ASP A 330 -7.26 0.18 -4.77
CA ASP A 330 -7.68 -1.07 -5.43
C ASP A 330 -6.86 -2.28 -4.98
N ILE A 331 -5.64 -2.09 -4.46
CA ILE A 331 -4.92 -3.17 -3.77
C ILE A 331 -5.30 -3.12 -2.30
N VAL A 332 -6.28 -3.95 -1.96
CA VAL A 332 -6.65 -4.21 -0.57
C VAL A 332 -5.45 -4.61 0.28
N LYS A 333 -5.40 -4.07 1.51
CA LYS A 333 -4.40 -4.41 2.52
C LYS A 333 -5.06 -4.93 3.79
N VAL A 334 -4.32 -5.76 4.52
CA VAL A 334 -4.62 -6.05 5.91
C VAL A 334 -4.70 -4.72 6.69
N GLY A 335 -5.80 -4.52 7.40
CA GLY A 335 -6.11 -3.31 8.18
C GLY A 335 -7.00 -2.31 7.47
N ASP A 336 -7.30 -2.47 6.18
CA ASP A 336 -8.22 -1.56 5.47
C ASP A 336 -9.65 -1.64 6.03
N PHE A 337 -10.34 -0.49 6.02
CA PHE A 337 -11.76 -0.40 6.33
C PHE A 337 -12.58 -0.90 5.15
N TYR A 338 -13.52 -1.81 5.41
CA TYR A 338 -14.42 -2.37 4.41
C TYR A 338 -15.83 -1.81 4.59
N TYR A 339 -16.44 -1.33 3.51
CA TYR A 339 -17.69 -0.56 3.54
C TYR A 339 -18.90 -1.34 3.05
N ALA A 340 -20.09 -0.89 3.47
CA ALA A 340 -21.37 -1.48 3.10
C ALA A 340 -21.65 -1.46 1.57
N ASP A 341 -20.96 -0.60 0.82
CA ASP A 341 -21.06 -0.53 -0.65
C ASP A 341 -20.09 -1.50 -1.36
N GLY A 342 -19.30 -2.27 -0.62
CA GLY A 342 -18.33 -3.23 -1.14
C GLY A 342 -16.97 -2.65 -1.49
N THR A 343 -16.76 -1.35 -1.26
CA THR A 343 -15.45 -0.71 -1.42
C THR A 343 -14.62 -0.81 -0.13
N TRP A 344 -13.35 -0.44 -0.20
CA TRP A 344 -12.43 -0.39 0.94
C TRP A 344 -11.50 0.81 0.87
N SER A 345 -10.85 1.15 1.99
CA SER A 345 -9.78 2.15 2.03
C SER A 345 -8.91 2.02 3.28
N THR A 346 -7.64 2.43 3.17
CA THR A 346 -6.69 2.42 4.31
C THR A 346 -7.03 3.47 5.38
N ALA A 347 -7.51 4.64 4.98
CA ALA A 347 -8.01 5.65 5.89
C ALA A 347 -9.54 5.55 5.98
N LEU A 348 -10.10 5.74 7.18
CA LEU A 348 -11.54 5.71 7.39
C LEU A 348 -12.21 6.85 6.59
N ASP A 349 -13.09 6.49 5.66
CA ASP A 349 -13.94 7.42 4.94
C ASP A 349 -15.20 7.69 5.76
N ALA A 350 -15.26 8.88 6.35
CA ALA A 350 -16.39 9.30 7.17
C ALA A 350 -17.73 9.40 6.40
N ASN A 351 -17.70 9.39 5.05
CA ASN A 351 -18.91 9.42 4.23
C ASN A 351 -19.46 8.02 3.93
N LYS A 352 -18.73 6.96 4.29
CA LYS A 352 -19.14 5.58 4.04
C LYS A 352 -19.41 4.85 5.35
N THR A 353 -20.33 3.90 5.30
CA THR A 353 -20.61 3.03 6.45
C THR A 353 -19.61 1.89 6.47
N CYS A 354 -18.63 1.95 7.36
CA CYS A 354 -17.71 0.85 7.60
C CYS A 354 -18.46 -0.32 8.27
N ILE A 355 -18.25 -1.53 7.78
CA ILE A 355 -18.90 -2.77 8.25
C ILE A 355 -17.89 -3.83 8.70
N GLY A 356 -16.60 -3.63 8.44
CA GLY A 356 -15.56 -4.54 8.89
C GLY A 356 -14.15 -4.04 8.60
N ILE A 357 -13.18 -4.82 9.06
CA ILE A 357 -11.75 -4.60 8.82
C ILE A 357 -11.20 -5.79 8.04
N VAL A 358 -10.46 -5.52 6.96
CA VAL A 358 -9.77 -6.56 6.20
C VAL A 358 -8.66 -7.16 7.06
N PHE A 359 -8.61 -8.48 7.18
CA PHE A 359 -7.59 -9.16 8.00
C PHE A 359 -6.74 -10.18 7.23
N GLN A 360 -7.09 -10.52 6.00
CA GLN A 360 -6.34 -11.47 5.16
C GLN A 360 -6.49 -11.08 3.70
N THR A 361 -5.40 -11.09 2.96
CA THR A 361 -5.37 -10.76 1.52
C THR A 361 -4.58 -11.78 0.70
N ASP A 362 -3.94 -12.77 1.33
CA ASP A 362 -3.25 -13.87 0.64
C ASP A 362 -4.29 -14.82 0.00
N PRO A 363 -4.35 -14.94 -1.34
CA PRO A 363 -5.30 -15.82 -2.02
C PRO A 363 -5.17 -17.31 -1.63
N SER A 364 -4.00 -17.74 -1.16
CA SER A 364 -3.77 -19.10 -0.66
C SER A 364 -4.47 -19.38 0.68
N ARG A 365 -4.81 -18.33 1.42
CA ARG A 365 -5.52 -18.38 2.70
C ARG A 365 -7.03 -18.14 2.58
N ILE A 366 -7.54 -18.03 1.34
CA ILE A 366 -8.97 -17.99 1.04
C ILE A 366 -9.44 -19.40 0.69
N GLY A 367 -10.47 -19.89 1.38
CA GLY A 367 -11.01 -21.24 1.17
C GLY A 367 -11.62 -21.42 -0.22
N ASP A 368 -11.68 -22.68 -0.67
CA ASP A 368 -12.16 -23.01 -2.01
C ASP A 368 -13.66 -22.72 -2.17
N LYS A 369 -14.45 -22.88 -1.09
CA LYS A 369 -15.87 -22.55 -1.12
C LYS A 369 -16.10 -21.06 -1.26
N GLU A 370 -15.32 -20.24 -0.56
CA GLU A 370 -15.30 -18.79 -0.67
C GLU A 370 -15.00 -18.37 -2.12
N LYS A 371 -13.91 -18.90 -2.70
CA LYS A 371 -13.54 -18.69 -4.11
C LYS A 371 -14.66 -19.07 -5.07
N GLN A 372 -15.29 -20.24 -4.88
CA GLN A 372 -16.38 -20.71 -5.73
C GLN A 372 -17.59 -19.75 -5.69
N VAL A 373 -17.99 -19.30 -4.50
CA VAL A 373 -19.13 -18.39 -4.33
C VAL A 373 -18.84 -17.02 -4.93
N LEU A 374 -17.61 -16.50 -4.76
CA LEU A 374 -17.18 -15.24 -5.35
C LEU A 374 -17.15 -15.31 -6.88
N ALA A 375 -16.60 -16.38 -7.45
CA ALA A 375 -16.59 -16.60 -8.90
C ALA A 375 -18.01 -16.64 -9.49
N ALA A 376 -18.94 -17.32 -8.81
CA ALA A 376 -20.36 -17.35 -9.20
C ALA A 376 -21.03 -15.96 -9.16
N LYS A 377 -20.48 -15.02 -8.40
CA LYS A 377 -20.91 -13.61 -8.31
C LYS A 377 -20.10 -12.66 -9.21
N GLY A 378 -19.28 -13.21 -10.11
CA GLY A 378 -18.47 -12.44 -11.06
C GLY A 378 -17.18 -11.85 -10.46
N VAL A 379 -16.72 -12.36 -9.31
CA VAL A 379 -15.44 -12.00 -8.69
C VAL A 379 -14.45 -13.15 -8.95
N ALA A 380 -13.63 -13.02 -9.99
CA ALA A 380 -12.73 -14.09 -10.44
C ALA A 380 -11.56 -14.34 -9.47
N THR A 381 -11.08 -13.28 -8.82
CA THR A 381 -9.98 -13.32 -7.86
C THR A 381 -10.47 -12.70 -6.55
N PRO A 382 -10.52 -13.46 -5.44
CA PRO A 382 -10.86 -12.89 -4.14
C PRO A 382 -9.84 -11.82 -3.74
N HIS A 383 -10.35 -10.72 -3.20
CA HIS A 383 -9.54 -9.62 -2.68
C HIS A 383 -9.07 -9.94 -1.26
N GLY A 384 -9.91 -10.53 -0.42
CA GLY A 384 -9.52 -10.87 0.95
C GLY A 384 -10.66 -11.32 1.86
N LEU A 385 -10.37 -11.40 3.16
CA LEU A 385 -11.34 -11.65 4.23
C LEU A 385 -11.53 -10.43 5.12
N VAL A 386 -12.78 -10.20 5.52
CA VAL A 386 -13.20 -9.07 6.35
C VAL A 386 -13.77 -9.59 7.66
N MET A 387 -13.28 -9.07 8.77
CA MET A 387 -13.83 -9.31 10.11
C MET A 387 -14.87 -8.26 10.43
N SER A 388 -16.05 -8.69 10.88
CA SER A 388 -17.14 -7.81 11.29
C SER A 388 -16.77 -6.91 12.48
N LEU A 389 -17.40 -5.72 12.55
CA LEU A 389 -17.16 -4.75 13.63
C LEU A 389 -17.76 -5.18 14.97
N LYS A 390 -18.92 -5.86 14.94
CA LYS A 390 -19.67 -6.24 16.16
C LYS A 390 -19.77 -7.75 16.31
N THR A 391 -19.71 -8.18 17.55
CA THR A 391 -19.89 -9.57 17.97
C THR A 391 -21.34 -9.83 18.33
N VAL A 392 -21.77 -11.08 18.21
CA VAL A 392 -23.05 -11.55 18.75
C VAL A 392 -22.75 -12.36 20.00
N THR A 393 -23.20 -11.85 21.14
CA THR A 393 -23.06 -12.49 22.45
C THR A 393 -24.43 -12.86 23.01
N LYS A 394 -24.53 -14.06 23.60
CA LYS A 394 -25.67 -14.52 24.40
C LYS A 394 -25.14 -15.16 25.67
N SER A 395 -25.92 -15.17 26.74
CA SER A 395 -25.49 -15.69 28.05
C SER A 395 -25.05 -17.16 28.00
N LEU A 396 -25.73 -17.98 27.20
CA LEU A 396 -25.29 -19.32 26.80
C LEU A 396 -25.73 -19.54 25.35
N MET A 397 -24.81 -20.04 24.52
CA MET A 397 -25.06 -20.36 23.12
C MET A 397 -24.41 -21.71 22.81
N SER A 398 -25.11 -22.55 22.06
CA SER A 398 -24.58 -23.81 21.55
C SER A 398 -24.09 -23.63 20.12
N TRP A 399 -23.02 -24.34 19.77
CA TRP A 399 -22.57 -24.47 18.39
C TRP A 399 -23.55 -25.32 17.59
N GLY A 400 -23.91 -26.48 18.13
CA GLY A 400 -24.75 -27.46 17.47
C GLY A 400 -25.04 -28.66 18.34
N GLU A 401 -25.79 -29.62 17.80
CA GLU A 401 -25.87 -30.98 18.32
C GLU A 401 -24.64 -31.82 17.95
N ASP A 402 -24.49 -32.94 18.65
CA ASP A 402 -23.52 -33.98 18.32
C ASP A 402 -23.92 -34.62 17.00
N HIS A 403 -23.02 -34.50 16.01
CA HIS A 403 -23.24 -35.03 14.68
C HIS A 403 -21.92 -35.12 13.93
N ASP A 404 -21.75 -36.21 13.18
CA ASP A 404 -20.65 -36.40 12.24
C ASP A 404 -20.96 -35.71 10.91
N PHE A 405 -20.42 -34.51 10.74
CA PHE A 405 -20.43 -33.82 9.46
C PHE A 405 -19.25 -34.33 8.63
N SER A 406 -19.46 -35.39 7.87
CA SER A 406 -18.40 -36.10 7.13
C SER A 406 -17.63 -35.23 6.13
N GLU A 407 -18.24 -34.14 5.67
CA GLU A 407 -17.69 -33.15 4.74
C GLU A 407 -16.78 -32.13 5.43
N LEU A 408 -16.82 -32.02 6.77
CA LEU A 408 -15.98 -31.13 7.55
C LEU A 408 -14.67 -31.83 7.90
N THR A 409 -13.56 -31.15 7.67
CA THR A 409 -12.24 -31.63 8.11
C THR A 409 -12.18 -31.61 9.64
N LYS A 410 -11.95 -32.77 10.26
CA LYS A 410 -11.69 -32.88 11.69
C LYS A 410 -10.26 -32.42 11.98
N CYS A 411 -10.13 -31.27 12.62
CA CYS A 411 -8.85 -30.68 12.96
C CYS A 411 -8.28 -31.36 14.22
N THR A 412 -7.53 -32.44 14.08
CA THR A 412 -7.04 -33.24 15.21
C THR A 412 -5.70 -32.78 15.79
N ASP A 413 -4.98 -31.93 15.07
CA ASP A 413 -3.69 -31.36 15.47
C ASP A 413 -3.51 -29.92 14.96
N LYS A 414 -2.41 -29.26 15.35
CA LYS A 414 -2.10 -27.87 14.96
C LYS A 414 -1.93 -27.68 13.45
N VAL A 415 -1.45 -28.68 12.72
CA VAL A 415 -1.22 -28.58 11.26
C VAL A 415 -2.57 -28.57 10.56
N ALA A 416 -3.47 -29.47 10.96
CA ALA A 416 -4.84 -29.51 10.49
C ALA A 416 -5.60 -28.22 10.87
N CYS A 417 -5.44 -27.72 12.09
CA CYS A 417 -6.04 -26.44 12.52
C CYS A 417 -5.56 -25.26 11.66
N ASN A 418 -4.25 -25.17 11.39
CA ASN A 418 -3.71 -24.10 10.55
C ASN A 418 -4.19 -24.19 9.10
N ALA A 419 -4.28 -25.42 8.56
CA ALA A 419 -4.74 -25.68 7.21
C ALA A 419 -6.25 -25.46 7.03
N ASP A 420 -7.04 -25.56 8.10
CA ASP A 420 -8.48 -25.38 8.01
C ASP A 420 -8.88 -23.92 7.87
N ILE A 421 -9.00 -23.49 6.62
CA ILE A 421 -9.50 -22.18 6.17
C ILE A 421 -10.91 -22.28 5.58
N ASN A 422 -11.64 -23.35 5.87
CA ASN A 422 -12.90 -23.72 5.20
C ASN A 422 -14.15 -23.13 5.88
N GLY A 423 -14.06 -21.92 6.44
CA GLY A 423 -15.15 -21.37 7.26
C GLY A 423 -16.49 -21.33 6.55
N LEU A 424 -16.52 -20.93 5.26
CA LEU A 424 -17.77 -20.88 4.51
C LEU A 424 -18.32 -22.28 4.18
N LEU A 425 -17.45 -23.24 3.86
CA LEU A 425 -17.85 -24.63 3.66
C LEU A 425 -18.47 -25.19 4.93
N ASN A 426 -17.76 -25.09 6.06
CA ASN A 426 -18.24 -25.59 7.35
C ASN A 426 -19.58 -24.95 7.73
N TYR A 427 -19.70 -23.63 7.53
CA TYR A 427 -20.92 -22.87 7.81
C TYR A 427 -22.11 -23.32 6.96
N THR A 428 -21.92 -23.44 5.65
CA THR A 428 -22.99 -23.82 4.72
C THR A 428 -23.41 -25.28 4.89
N THR A 429 -22.48 -26.20 5.10
CA THR A 429 -22.78 -27.62 5.35
C THR A 429 -23.71 -27.81 6.55
N VAL A 430 -23.46 -27.13 7.67
CA VAL A 430 -24.29 -27.24 8.88
C VAL A 430 -25.69 -26.66 8.63
N ILE A 431 -25.79 -25.53 7.93
CA ILE A 431 -27.09 -24.92 7.58
C ILE A 431 -27.88 -25.82 6.64
N ASP A 432 -27.24 -26.37 5.61
CA ASP A 432 -27.87 -27.24 4.63
C ASP A 432 -28.34 -28.54 5.28
N TYR A 433 -27.54 -29.11 6.18
CA TYR A 433 -27.95 -30.25 7.00
C TYR A 433 -29.19 -29.93 7.84
N ALA A 434 -29.18 -28.80 8.55
CA ALA A 434 -30.31 -28.40 9.40
C ALA A 434 -31.59 -28.24 8.57
N ALA A 435 -31.50 -27.60 7.40
CA ALA A 435 -32.61 -27.44 6.48
C ALA A 435 -33.11 -28.80 5.95
N ALA A 436 -32.21 -29.68 5.50
CA ALA A 436 -32.57 -31.00 4.98
C ALA A 436 -33.23 -31.92 6.02
N ASN A 437 -32.96 -31.68 7.31
CA ASN A 437 -33.48 -32.47 8.43
C ASN A 437 -34.57 -31.75 9.24
N ASN A 438 -35.13 -30.65 8.72
CA ASN A 438 -36.17 -29.85 9.38
C ASN A 438 -35.78 -29.40 10.81
N LYS A 439 -34.51 -29.07 11.02
CA LYS A 439 -33.98 -28.57 12.30
C LYS A 439 -33.98 -27.05 12.30
N GLU A 440 -34.73 -26.47 13.22
CA GLU A 440 -34.74 -25.02 13.42
C GLU A 440 -33.39 -24.55 13.99
N LEU A 441 -32.68 -23.70 13.25
CA LEU A 441 -31.35 -23.23 13.64
C LEU A 441 -31.33 -22.59 15.04
N GLU A 442 -32.40 -21.89 15.45
CA GLU A 442 -32.48 -21.28 16.79
C GLU A 442 -32.38 -22.30 17.93
N ASN A 443 -32.92 -23.50 17.72
CA ASN A 443 -32.98 -24.56 18.74
C ASN A 443 -31.77 -25.50 18.65
N PHE A 444 -31.31 -25.82 17.44
CA PHE A 444 -30.29 -26.84 17.22
C PHE A 444 -28.90 -26.28 16.92
N TYR A 445 -28.79 -25.12 16.26
CA TYR A 445 -27.52 -24.52 15.82
C TYR A 445 -27.48 -23.01 16.07
N PRO A 446 -27.66 -22.54 17.32
CA PRO A 446 -27.88 -21.12 17.59
C PRO A 446 -26.67 -20.23 17.25
N ALA A 447 -25.44 -20.74 17.23
CA ALA A 447 -24.28 -20.01 16.70
C ALA A 447 -24.39 -19.71 15.21
N PHE A 448 -24.89 -20.65 14.41
CA PHE A 448 -25.12 -20.47 12.98
C PHE A 448 -26.32 -19.55 12.73
N LYS A 449 -27.37 -19.67 13.56
CA LYS A 449 -28.49 -18.72 13.55
C LYS A 449 -28.01 -17.30 13.83
N ALA A 450 -27.10 -17.11 14.78
CA ALA A 450 -26.56 -15.79 15.13
C ALA A 450 -25.82 -15.12 13.96
N VAL A 451 -25.11 -15.88 13.13
CA VAL A 451 -24.52 -15.35 11.89
C VAL A 451 -25.59 -15.07 10.84
N LYS A 452 -26.55 -15.98 10.65
CA LYS A 452 -27.64 -15.82 9.67
C LYS A 452 -28.51 -14.59 9.96
N ASP A 453 -28.71 -14.26 11.22
CA ASP A 453 -29.45 -13.09 11.68
C ASP A 453 -28.57 -11.84 11.85
N TYR A 454 -27.31 -11.88 11.44
CA TYR A 454 -26.41 -10.76 11.65
C TYR A 454 -26.96 -9.52 10.94
N VAL A 455 -27.18 -8.46 11.72
CA VAL A 455 -27.99 -7.31 11.31
C VAL A 455 -27.34 -6.47 10.21
N VAL A 456 -26.01 -6.53 10.09
CA VAL A 456 -25.26 -5.79 9.09
C VAL A 456 -25.31 -6.55 7.77
N GLN A 457 -25.89 -5.93 6.75
CA GLN A 457 -25.96 -6.53 5.42
C GLN A 457 -24.57 -6.60 4.77
N ALA A 458 -24.25 -7.74 4.19
CA ALA A 458 -23.04 -7.91 3.39
C ALA A 458 -23.27 -7.40 1.96
N PRO A 459 -22.27 -6.77 1.31
CA PRO A 459 -22.40 -6.34 -0.09
C PRO A 459 -22.66 -7.52 -1.04
N GLU A 460 -23.32 -7.24 -2.18
CA GLU A 460 -23.82 -8.27 -3.09
C GLU A 460 -22.72 -9.22 -3.62
N LYS A 461 -21.56 -8.65 -3.97
CA LYS A 461 -20.38 -9.34 -4.52
C LYS A 461 -19.46 -9.94 -3.45
N THR A 462 -20.03 -10.37 -2.33
CA THR A 462 -19.28 -11.05 -1.25
C THR A 462 -19.83 -12.45 -1.03
N THR A 463 -19.22 -13.24 -0.16
CA THR A 463 -19.79 -14.53 0.28
C THR A 463 -21.03 -14.38 1.17
N GLY A 464 -21.33 -13.17 1.64
CA GLY A 464 -22.14 -12.98 2.85
C GLY A 464 -21.37 -13.35 4.11
N TRP A 465 -21.96 -13.08 5.28
CA TRP A 465 -21.37 -13.39 6.57
C TRP A 465 -21.44 -14.89 6.88
N TYR A 466 -20.33 -15.46 7.34
CA TYR A 466 -20.22 -16.85 7.78
C TYR A 466 -19.38 -16.96 9.07
N LEU A 467 -19.46 -18.12 9.72
CA LEU A 467 -18.69 -18.41 10.93
C LEU A 467 -17.23 -18.79 10.54
N PRO A 468 -16.21 -18.05 10.99
CA PRO A 468 -14.82 -18.34 10.64
C PRO A 468 -14.35 -19.72 11.13
N SER A 469 -13.49 -20.37 10.35
CA SER A 469 -12.75 -21.56 10.80
C SER A 469 -11.65 -21.19 11.81
N ILE A 470 -11.03 -22.18 12.43
CA ILE A 470 -9.95 -21.98 13.40
C ILE A 470 -8.70 -21.39 12.74
N GLY A 471 -8.39 -21.78 11.50
CA GLY A 471 -7.30 -21.19 10.71
C GLY A 471 -7.58 -19.73 10.33
N GLN A 472 -8.83 -19.37 10.05
CA GLN A 472 -9.22 -17.98 9.78
C GLN A 472 -9.18 -17.10 11.04
N TRP A 473 -9.48 -17.66 12.23
CA TRP A 473 -9.24 -16.99 13.51
C TRP A 473 -7.76 -16.74 13.77
N TYR A 474 -6.92 -17.74 13.48
CA TYR A 474 -5.47 -17.58 13.55
C TYR A 474 -5.01 -16.44 12.63
N ASP A 475 -5.43 -16.44 11.35
CA ASP A 475 -5.07 -15.40 10.38
C ASP A 475 -5.45 -13.99 10.88
N PHE A 476 -6.64 -13.83 11.47
CA PHE A 476 -7.05 -12.56 12.07
C PHE A 476 -6.08 -12.08 13.15
N THR A 477 -5.71 -12.97 14.07
CA THR A 477 -4.78 -12.60 15.16
C THR A 477 -3.32 -12.48 14.71
N ALA A 478 -2.89 -13.25 13.72
CA ALA A 478 -1.54 -13.19 13.17
C ALA A 478 -1.34 -11.89 12.39
N ASN A 479 -2.26 -11.57 11.48
CA ASN A 479 -2.11 -10.46 10.55
C ASN A 479 -2.35 -9.10 11.22
N LEU A 480 -3.35 -8.98 12.10
CA LEU A 480 -3.61 -7.71 12.80
C LEU A 480 -2.87 -7.59 14.14
N GLY A 481 -2.67 -8.72 14.83
CA GLY A 481 -2.08 -8.74 16.17
C GLY A 481 -0.58 -9.07 16.20
N GLY A 482 -0.03 -9.63 15.12
CA GLY A 482 1.34 -10.15 15.09
C GLY A 482 1.50 -11.44 15.90
N LEU A 483 0.46 -12.27 16.01
CA LEU A 483 0.55 -13.58 16.66
C LEU A 483 1.65 -14.43 15.96
N PRO A 484 2.55 -15.06 16.71
CA PRO A 484 3.55 -15.97 16.16
C PRO A 484 2.96 -17.20 15.48
N SER A 485 3.79 -17.94 14.76
CA SER A 485 3.37 -19.09 13.98
C SER A 485 2.80 -20.22 14.86
N TRP A 486 2.11 -21.18 14.24
CA TRP A 486 1.70 -22.42 14.92
C TRP A 486 2.87 -23.27 15.43
N ASP A 487 4.09 -23.04 14.96
CA ASP A 487 5.28 -23.70 15.49
C ASP A 487 5.70 -23.15 16.85
N ASP A 488 5.32 -21.91 17.15
CA ASP A 488 5.56 -21.26 18.43
C ASP A 488 4.45 -21.57 19.47
N ALA A 489 3.37 -22.22 19.04
CA ALA A 489 2.28 -22.61 19.93
C ALA A 489 2.70 -23.76 20.85
N ILE A 490 2.55 -23.57 22.15
CA ILE A 490 2.81 -24.60 23.16
C ILE A 490 1.55 -25.46 23.29
N ASN A 491 1.69 -26.77 23.17
CA ASN A 491 0.61 -27.69 23.54
C ASN A 491 0.62 -27.87 25.08
N GLU A 492 -0.32 -27.25 25.78
CA GLU A 492 -0.53 -27.45 27.22
C GLU A 492 -1.68 -28.43 27.52
N GLY A 493 -1.97 -29.32 26.56
CA GLY A 493 -3.03 -30.29 26.73
C GLY A 493 -2.81 -31.25 27.90
N ASN A 494 -3.91 -31.76 28.44
CA ASN A 494 -3.95 -32.82 29.47
C ASN A 494 -4.99 -33.88 29.07
N ASP A 495 -5.16 -34.94 29.85
CA ASP A 495 -6.10 -36.03 29.52
C ASP A 495 -7.56 -35.58 29.29
N LEU A 496 -7.97 -34.42 29.83
CA LEU A 496 -9.30 -33.82 29.63
C LEU A 496 -9.36 -32.81 28.48
N THR A 497 -8.23 -32.19 28.13
CA THR A 497 -8.09 -31.23 27.01
C THR A 497 -6.83 -31.56 26.20
N PRO A 498 -6.74 -32.72 25.52
CA PRO A 498 -5.49 -33.22 24.93
C PRO A 498 -4.87 -32.30 23.87
N ASN A 499 -5.65 -31.40 23.27
CA ASN A 499 -5.15 -30.41 22.31
C ASN A 499 -5.55 -29.00 22.72
N LEU A 500 -4.72 -28.41 23.57
CA LEU A 500 -4.77 -27.01 23.98
C LEU A 500 -3.52 -26.33 23.46
N TYR A 501 -3.67 -25.44 22.47
CA TYR A 501 -2.55 -24.69 21.92
C TYR A 501 -2.54 -23.26 22.46
N ARG A 502 -1.41 -22.84 23.01
CA ARG A 502 -1.23 -21.55 23.66
C ARG A 502 -0.04 -20.80 23.09
N TRP A 503 -0.24 -19.52 22.81
CA TRP A 503 0.81 -18.53 22.59
C TRP A 503 0.92 -17.64 23.82
N SER A 504 2.05 -17.74 24.52
CA SER A 504 2.37 -16.93 25.70
C SER A 504 3.06 -15.62 25.32
N ASN A 505 3.12 -14.66 26.25
CA ASN A 505 3.81 -13.36 26.09
C ASN A 505 3.25 -12.43 24.99
N GLN A 506 1.96 -12.53 24.70
CA GLN A 506 1.23 -11.71 23.71
C GLN A 506 0.76 -10.37 24.32
N THR A 507 1.68 -9.58 24.88
CA THR A 507 1.36 -8.36 25.66
C THR A 507 0.69 -7.26 24.85
N GLU A 508 1.07 -7.13 23.57
CA GLU A 508 0.60 -6.06 22.67
C GLU A 508 -0.40 -6.54 21.61
N LEU A 509 -0.76 -7.83 21.61
CA LEU A 509 -1.58 -8.38 20.53
C LEU A 509 -2.97 -7.75 20.51
N VAL A 510 -3.62 -7.66 21.68
CA VAL A 510 -4.97 -7.08 21.80
C VAL A 510 -4.97 -5.58 21.51
N SER A 511 -3.95 -4.83 21.95
CA SER A 511 -3.83 -3.41 21.65
C SER A 511 -3.64 -3.17 20.15
N LYS A 512 -2.77 -3.95 19.48
CA LYS A 512 -2.57 -3.87 18.03
C LYS A 512 -3.84 -4.18 17.25
N ILE A 513 -4.57 -5.24 17.60
CA ILE A 513 -5.85 -5.56 16.94
C ILE A 513 -6.83 -4.41 17.12
N ASN A 514 -7.03 -3.95 18.36
CA ASN A 514 -8.01 -2.90 18.64
C ASN A 514 -7.65 -1.56 17.98
N ALA A 515 -6.37 -1.25 17.77
CA ALA A 515 -5.92 -0.04 17.09
C ALA A 515 -6.47 0.11 15.66
N TYR A 516 -6.76 -0.99 14.96
CA TYR A 516 -7.42 -0.94 13.65
C TYR A 516 -8.90 -0.53 13.74
N PHE A 517 -9.56 -0.80 14.87
CA PHE A 517 -10.96 -0.46 15.10
C PHE A 517 -11.14 0.90 15.78
N GLU A 518 -10.15 1.37 16.54
CA GLU A 518 -10.19 2.65 17.28
C GLU A 518 -10.65 3.87 16.45
N PRO A 519 -10.24 4.04 15.17
CA PRO A 519 -10.69 5.16 14.35
C PRO A 519 -12.21 5.24 14.14
N LEU A 520 -12.93 4.12 14.29
CA LEU A 520 -14.39 4.08 14.16
C LEU A 520 -15.10 4.78 15.32
N GLY A 521 -14.42 5.00 16.44
CA GLY A 521 -14.98 5.61 17.65
C GLY A 521 -15.77 4.63 18.53
N THR A 522 -15.87 4.99 19.81
CA THR A 522 -16.51 4.16 20.84
C THR A 522 -17.97 3.86 20.52
N GLY A 523 -18.38 2.60 20.65
CA GLY A 523 -19.77 2.14 20.43
C GLY A 523 -20.08 1.66 19.00
N ASN A 524 -19.18 1.93 18.05
CA ASN A 524 -19.32 1.51 16.65
C ASN A 524 -18.73 0.11 16.37
N TYR A 525 -17.95 -0.43 17.30
CA TYR A 525 -17.36 -1.76 17.23
C TYR A 525 -17.30 -2.41 18.62
N ASP A 526 -17.14 -3.73 18.64
CA ASP A 526 -16.85 -4.50 19.85
C ASP A 526 -15.35 -4.79 19.92
N ALA A 527 -14.68 -4.09 20.82
CA ALA A 527 -13.25 -4.29 21.09
C ALA A 527 -13.00 -5.69 21.66
N ILE A 528 -11.87 -6.28 21.29
CA ILE A 528 -11.36 -7.45 22.01
C ILE A 528 -11.01 -7.00 23.44
N PRO A 529 -11.51 -7.67 24.49
CA PRO A 529 -11.41 -7.15 25.84
C PRO A 529 -9.95 -7.08 26.34
N ASN A 530 -9.62 -5.93 26.93
CA ASN A 530 -8.37 -5.68 27.64
C ASN A 530 -8.32 -6.34 29.04
N GLY A 531 -9.33 -7.15 29.39
CA GLY A 531 -9.43 -7.90 30.64
C GLY A 531 -9.47 -9.39 30.37
N SER A 532 -10.51 -10.05 30.87
CA SER A 532 -10.74 -11.50 30.75
C SER A 532 -10.77 -12.00 29.31
N TYR A 533 -10.51 -13.30 29.11
CA TYR A 533 -10.64 -13.93 27.81
C TYR A 533 -12.04 -13.76 27.24
N GLN A 534 -12.14 -13.31 25.99
CA GLN A 534 -13.33 -13.54 25.20
C GLN A 534 -13.15 -14.84 24.43
N LYS A 535 -14.15 -15.71 24.53
CA LYS A 535 -14.23 -16.95 23.76
C LYS A 535 -15.01 -16.69 22.49
N PHE A 536 -14.56 -17.25 21.38
CA PHE A 536 -15.21 -17.17 20.10
C PHE A 536 -15.40 -18.55 19.48
N PHE A 537 -16.60 -18.80 18.98
CA PHE A 537 -16.84 -19.99 18.17
C PHE A 537 -16.01 -19.93 16.89
N SER A 538 -15.45 -21.08 16.51
CA SER A 538 -15.06 -21.36 15.14
C SER A 538 -16.04 -22.35 14.52
N SER A 539 -16.06 -22.45 13.19
CA SER A 539 -16.80 -23.49 12.48
C SER A 539 -16.05 -24.83 12.40
N SER A 540 -14.82 -24.91 12.91
CA SER A 540 -13.97 -26.10 12.84
C SER A 540 -14.34 -27.13 13.90
N THR A 541 -14.39 -28.40 13.50
CA THR A 541 -14.66 -29.53 14.38
C THR A 541 -13.38 -30.27 14.76
N TYR A 542 -13.31 -30.76 15.99
CA TYR A 542 -12.30 -31.71 16.46
C TYR A 542 -12.80 -33.15 16.33
N SER A 543 -14.08 -33.36 16.64
CA SER A 543 -14.77 -34.65 16.60
C SER A 543 -16.28 -34.46 16.41
N ASP A 544 -17.03 -35.56 16.43
CA ASP A 544 -18.50 -35.57 16.29
C ASP A 544 -19.21 -34.79 17.41
N SER A 545 -18.53 -34.62 18.55
CA SER A 545 -19.02 -33.90 19.74
C SER A 545 -18.13 -32.73 20.16
N GLY A 546 -17.02 -32.50 19.46
CA GLY A 546 -16.00 -31.52 19.79
C GLY A 546 -15.79 -30.48 18.70
N ILE A 547 -15.66 -29.21 19.09
CA ILE A 547 -15.40 -28.06 18.22
C ILE A 547 -14.18 -27.29 18.68
N TRP A 548 -13.54 -26.52 17.80
CA TRP A 548 -12.49 -25.59 18.20
C TRP A 548 -13.08 -24.25 18.63
N THR A 549 -12.56 -23.71 19.74
CA THR A 549 -12.89 -22.38 20.24
C THR A 549 -11.62 -21.54 20.31
N TRP A 550 -11.72 -20.27 19.88
CA TRP A 550 -10.63 -19.31 19.94
C TRP A 550 -10.76 -18.41 21.16
N PHE A 551 -9.66 -18.15 21.86
CA PHE A 551 -9.62 -17.36 23.08
C PHE A 551 -8.63 -16.22 22.89
N VAL A 552 -9.12 -15.00 23.02
CA VAL A 552 -8.30 -13.81 22.93
C VAL A 552 -8.71 -12.80 24.01
N GLY A 553 -7.72 -12.27 24.71
CA GLY A 553 -7.91 -11.30 25.79
C GLY A 553 -6.55 -10.92 26.37
N LYS A 554 -6.47 -9.76 27.05
CA LYS A 554 -5.19 -9.25 27.59
C LYS A 554 -4.78 -9.94 28.89
N GLN A 555 -5.72 -10.53 29.64
CA GLN A 555 -5.41 -11.20 30.90
C GLN A 555 -4.57 -12.46 30.64
N ALA A 556 -3.38 -12.49 31.27
CA ALA A 556 -2.28 -13.44 31.10
C ALA A 556 -1.36 -13.26 29.88
N ASN A 557 -1.55 -12.23 29.03
CA ASN A 557 -0.77 -12.05 27.79
C ASN A 557 -0.75 -13.31 26.93
N VAL A 558 -1.92 -13.93 26.76
CA VAL A 558 -2.06 -15.24 26.13
C VAL A 558 -3.14 -15.18 25.06
N VAL A 559 -2.85 -15.81 23.93
CA VAL A 559 -3.85 -16.27 22.96
C VAL A 559 -3.85 -17.78 22.98
N GLN A 560 -5.02 -18.40 22.94
CA GLN A 560 -5.09 -19.86 22.95
C GLN A 560 -6.29 -20.37 22.15
N CYS A 561 -6.20 -21.62 21.74
CA CYS A 561 -7.33 -22.37 21.22
C CYS A 561 -7.33 -23.78 21.81
N TRP A 562 -8.51 -24.33 22.00
CA TRP A 562 -8.67 -25.71 22.42
C TRP A 562 -9.98 -26.28 21.87
N HIS A 563 -10.09 -27.60 21.88
CA HIS A 563 -11.37 -28.24 21.59
C HIS A 563 -12.32 -28.13 22.79
N ASN A 564 -13.60 -27.86 22.53
CA ASN A 564 -14.66 -27.69 23.51
C ASN A 564 -15.89 -28.51 23.10
N VAL A 565 -16.81 -28.76 24.03
CA VAL A 565 -18.11 -29.37 23.72
C VAL A 565 -18.99 -28.43 22.91
N ARG A 566 -19.92 -28.99 22.12
CA ARG A 566 -20.81 -28.20 21.24
C ARG A 566 -21.90 -27.43 21.99
N TYR A 567 -22.22 -27.77 23.25
CA TYR A 567 -23.37 -27.24 23.98
C TYR A 567 -23.00 -26.23 25.07
N ASN A 568 -23.92 -25.30 25.35
CA ASN A 568 -23.91 -24.42 26.53
C ASN A 568 -22.57 -23.71 26.77
N SER A 569 -22.02 -23.11 25.70
CA SER A 569 -20.80 -22.31 25.79
C SER A 569 -21.13 -20.83 26.00
N ASP A 570 -20.25 -20.12 26.68
CA ASP A 570 -20.21 -18.65 26.78
C ASP A 570 -19.45 -18.00 25.59
N SER A 571 -19.29 -18.75 24.50
CA SER A 571 -18.61 -18.28 23.29
C SER A 571 -19.45 -17.28 22.50
N ALA A 572 -18.80 -16.20 22.07
CA ALA A 572 -19.35 -15.22 21.15
C ALA A 572 -19.20 -15.70 19.70
N VAL A 573 -19.98 -15.07 18.81
CA VAL A 573 -19.83 -15.19 17.36
C VAL A 573 -19.31 -13.87 16.81
N ARG A 574 -18.27 -13.91 15.98
CA ARG A 574 -17.83 -12.76 15.20
C ARG A 574 -17.75 -13.19 13.73
N PRO A 575 -18.73 -12.82 12.90
CA PRO A 575 -18.77 -13.28 11.52
C PRO A 575 -17.64 -12.68 10.69
N ILE A 576 -17.27 -13.40 9.63
CA ILE A 576 -16.38 -12.92 8.57
C ILE A 576 -17.07 -13.04 7.20
N LEU A 577 -16.57 -12.33 6.21
CA LEU A 577 -16.93 -12.50 4.80
C LEU A 577 -15.68 -12.50 3.92
N ALA A 578 -15.79 -13.06 2.72
CA ALA A 578 -14.82 -12.89 1.65
C ALA A 578 -15.42 -12.02 0.53
N PHE A 579 -14.58 -11.29 -0.20
CA PHE A 579 -15.00 -10.34 -1.23
C PHE A 579 -14.04 -10.29 -2.42
#